data_AF-A0AAF0MHJ0-F1
#
_entry.id   AF-A0AAF0MHJ0-F1
#
_cell.length_a   1.000
_cell.length_b   1.000
_cell.length_c   1.000
_cell.angle_alpha   90.00
_cell.angle_beta   90.00
_cell.angle_gamma   90.00
#
_symmetry.space_group_name_H-M   'P 1'
#
loop_
_entity.id
_entity.type
_entity.pdbx_description
1 polymer ?
#
loop_
_entity_poly.entity_id
_entity_poly.type
_entity_poly.pdbx_seq_one_letter_code
_entity_poly.pdbx_strand_id
1 'polypeptide(L)'
;MGISDFDVAPSAGSRFGVVVLGVASAVAGVLAVIGWPLPVISSTHGRGQHAWARTVREVQDWFAHDGWRMSGASWIYGALAVVALAAAVILRHPAWSGRRALLIIVIPAGVLLVLGPALQWALGLPWSNYGSGSAGGTAIGILVTVVCGAVLTGFRQALRRRARRNEAAPAR
;
A
#
# COMPACT_ATOMS: atom_id res chain seq x y z
N MET A 1 14.28 36.45 -37.43
CA MET A 1 14.11 36.60 -35.96
C MET A 1 13.71 35.23 -35.43
N GLY A 2 14.67 34.49 -34.90
CA GLY A 2 14.45 33.12 -34.41
C GLY A 2 13.87 33.17 -33.01
N ILE A 3 12.77 32.44 -32.79
CA ILE A 3 12.18 32.22 -31.47
C ILE A 3 13.22 31.45 -30.66
N SER A 4 13.72 32.10 -29.62
CA SER A 4 14.62 31.53 -28.64
C SER A 4 13.94 30.30 -28.02
N ASP A 5 14.61 29.16 -28.13
CA ASP A 5 14.26 27.95 -27.40
C ASP A 5 13.92 28.31 -25.96
N PHE A 6 12.69 28.01 -25.57
CA PHE A 6 12.33 27.93 -24.16
C PHE A 6 13.10 26.73 -23.60
N ASP A 7 14.28 26.99 -23.03
CA ASP A 7 14.95 26.10 -22.09
C ASP A 7 14.05 25.96 -20.85
N VAL A 8 12.99 25.16 -20.99
CA VAL A 8 12.21 24.67 -19.87
C VAL A 8 13.13 23.73 -19.12
N ALA A 9 13.75 24.25 -18.05
CA ALA A 9 14.51 23.45 -17.10
C ALA A 9 13.69 22.17 -16.78
N PRO A 10 14.27 20.97 -16.91
CA PRO A 10 13.52 19.74 -16.71
C PRO A 10 12.95 19.77 -15.29
N SER A 11 11.61 19.68 -15.21
CA SER A 11 10.83 19.82 -14.00
C SER A 11 11.51 19.14 -12.80
N ALA A 12 11.70 19.89 -11.71
CA ALA A 12 12.22 19.39 -10.44
C ALA A 12 11.37 18.26 -9.82
N GLY A 13 10.26 17.86 -10.46
CA GLY A 13 9.27 16.91 -9.97
C GLY A 13 9.76 15.48 -9.76
N SER A 14 10.82 15.03 -10.47
CA SER A 14 11.34 13.66 -10.30
C SER A 14 12.12 13.48 -8.99
N ARG A 15 13.04 14.39 -8.67
CA ARG A 15 13.89 14.26 -7.47
C ARG A 15 13.11 14.46 -6.17
N PHE A 16 12.22 15.45 -6.14
CA PHE A 16 11.37 15.70 -4.98
C PHE A 16 10.45 14.50 -4.70
N GLY A 17 9.78 13.96 -5.73
CA GLY A 17 8.92 12.78 -5.58
C GLY A 17 9.68 11.54 -5.07
N VAL A 18 10.89 11.32 -5.56
CA VAL A 18 11.78 10.25 -5.07
C VAL A 18 12.12 10.41 -3.59
N VAL A 19 12.45 11.63 -3.15
CA VAL A 19 12.76 11.90 -1.73
C VAL A 19 11.54 11.65 -0.85
N VAL A 20 10.38 12.18 -1.24
CA VAL A 20 9.13 11.99 -0.48
C VAL A 20 8.78 10.51 -0.36
N LEU A 21 8.86 9.75 -1.46
CA LEU A 21 8.61 8.31 -1.45
C LEU A 21 9.65 7.53 -0.64
N GLY A 22 10.92 7.95 -0.68
CA GLY A 22 11.98 7.37 0.15
C GLY A 22 11.71 7.58 1.65
N VAL A 23 11.35 8.80 2.06
CA VAL A 23 10.97 9.11 3.45
C VAL A 23 9.72 8.32 3.85
N ALA A 24 8.68 8.31 3.01
CA ALA A 24 7.47 7.54 3.29
C ALA A 24 7.77 6.04 3.44
N SER A 25 8.65 5.50 2.60
CA SER A 25 9.10 4.10 2.68
C SER A 25 9.84 3.83 3.99
N ALA A 26 10.76 4.71 4.38
CA ALA A 26 11.50 4.57 5.63
C ALA A 26 10.58 4.64 6.86
N VAL A 27 9.68 5.61 6.91
CA VAL A 27 8.71 5.76 8.00
C VAL A 27 7.82 4.52 8.08
N ALA A 28 7.23 4.09 6.96
CA ALA A 28 6.41 2.88 6.94
C ALA A 28 7.20 1.62 7.34
N GLY A 29 8.47 1.51 6.91
CA GLY A 29 9.36 0.42 7.31
C GLY A 29 9.61 0.40 8.83
N VAL A 30 9.89 1.56 9.44
CA VAL A 30 10.05 1.68 10.89
C VAL A 30 8.77 1.27 11.61
N LEU A 31 7.60 1.79 11.17
CA LEU A 31 6.30 1.43 11.75
C LEU A 31 6.02 -0.08 11.64
N ALA A 32 6.46 -0.71 10.55
CA ALA A 32 6.34 -2.16 10.39
C ALA A 32 7.22 -2.93 11.38
N VAL A 33 8.48 -2.50 11.55
CA VAL A 33 9.44 -3.17 12.44
C VAL A 33 9.00 -3.07 13.91
N ILE A 34 8.56 -1.90 14.36
CA ILE A 34 8.18 -1.69 15.77
C ILE A 34 6.77 -2.21 16.11
N GLY A 35 6.08 -2.83 15.14
CA GLY A 35 4.72 -3.33 15.32
C GLY A 35 3.73 -2.24 15.69
N TRP A 36 3.83 -1.06 15.08
CA TRP A 36 2.96 0.08 15.42
C TRP A 36 1.48 -0.24 15.12
N PRO A 37 0.51 0.19 15.95
CA PRO A 37 -0.91 -0.01 15.66
C PRO A 37 -1.37 0.75 14.40
N LEU A 38 -2.38 0.24 13.71
CA LEU A 38 -2.94 0.89 12.53
C LEU A 38 -4.07 1.85 12.96
N PRO A 39 -3.99 3.16 12.68
CA PRO A 39 -5.08 4.08 12.98
C PRO A 39 -6.38 3.64 12.31
N VAL A 40 -7.45 3.55 13.09
CA VAL A 40 -8.78 3.20 12.56
C VAL A 40 -9.38 4.48 12.00
N ILE A 41 -9.61 4.52 10.70
CA ILE A 41 -10.25 5.66 10.05
C ILE A 41 -11.76 5.59 10.34
N SER A 42 -12.34 6.70 10.82
CA SER A 42 -13.77 6.81 11.05
C SER A 42 -14.54 6.58 9.75
N SER A 43 -15.43 5.59 9.72
CA SER A 43 -16.37 5.40 8.63
C SER A 43 -17.73 6.01 8.97
N THR A 44 -18.40 6.59 7.98
CA THR A 44 -19.72 7.23 8.11
C THR A 44 -20.82 6.25 8.54
N HIS A 45 -20.57 4.94 8.46
CA HIS A 45 -21.52 3.88 8.83
C HIS A 45 -21.24 3.37 10.25
N GLY A 46 -21.91 3.95 11.26
CA GLY A 46 -22.23 3.40 12.60
C GLY A 46 -21.09 2.91 13.50
N ARG A 47 -20.17 2.08 13.01
CA ARG A 47 -18.98 1.59 13.72
C ARG A 47 -17.87 2.62 13.85
N GLY A 48 -17.97 3.80 13.22
CA GLY A 48 -16.94 4.84 13.21
C GLY A 48 -16.90 5.76 14.43
N GLN A 49 -17.96 5.83 15.25
CA GLN A 49 -18.07 6.81 16.35
C GLN A 49 -17.01 6.65 17.45
N HIS A 50 -16.41 5.47 17.59
CA HIS A 50 -15.33 5.19 18.56
C HIS A 50 -13.99 4.87 17.88
N ALA A 51 -13.78 5.30 16.63
CA ALA A 51 -12.55 5.03 15.89
C ALA A 51 -11.32 5.62 16.60
N TRP A 52 -11.39 6.91 16.99
CA TRP A 52 -10.33 7.58 17.74
C TRP A 52 -10.07 6.91 19.10
N ALA A 53 -11.12 6.63 19.87
CA ALA A 53 -11.00 5.99 21.18
C ALA A 53 -10.42 4.57 21.09
N ARG A 54 -10.58 3.86 19.96
CA ARG A 54 -9.92 2.57 19.73
C ARG A 54 -8.45 2.74 19.36
N THR A 55 -8.12 3.68 18.48
CA THR A 55 -6.73 3.98 18.15
C THR A 55 -5.93 4.43 19.37
N VAL A 56 -6.50 5.29 20.22
CA VAL A 56 -5.84 5.70 21.48
C VAL A 56 -5.60 4.51 22.39
N ARG A 57 -6.58 3.61 22.53
CA ARG A 57 -6.42 2.37 23.33
C ARG A 57 -5.31 1.48 22.79
N GLU A 58 -5.29 1.21 21.48
CA GLU A 58 -4.24 0.39 20.87
C GLU A 58 -2.84 1.00 21.01
N VAL A 59 -2.73 2.34 21.00
CA VAL A 59 -1.47 3.05 21.28
C VAL A 59 -1.08 2.93 22.75
N GLN A 60 -2.03 3.08 23.68
CA GLN A 60 -1.78 2.88 25.11
C GLN A 60 -1.33 1.46 25.42
N ASP A 61 -2.01 0.47 24.82
CA ASP A 61 -1.65 -0.94 24.94
C ASP A 61 -0.25 -1.21 24.38
N TRP A 62 0.09 -0.60 23.24
CA TRP A 62 1.45 -0.66 22.67
C TRP A 62 2.47 -0.10 23.67
N PHE A 63 2.23 1.08 24.25
CA PHE A 63 3.15 1.66 25.24
C PHE A 63 3.27 0.83 26.52
N ALA A 64 2.17 0.24 26.99
CA ALA A 64 2.13 -0.57 28.21
C ALA A 64 2.70 -1.99 28.03
N HIS A 65 2.93 -2.44 26.80
CA HIS A 65 3.47 -3.77 26.53
C HIS A 65 4.98 -3.82 26.76
N ASP A 66 5.40 -4.81 27.56
CA ASP A 66 6.81 -5.14 27.79
C ASP A 66 7.32 -6.14 26.75
N GLY A 67 8.51 -5.90 26.22
CA GLY A 67 9.15 -6.78 25.24
C GLY A 67 8.90 -6.38 23.78
N TRP A 68 9.15 -7.32 22.86
CA TRP A 68 9.02 -7.07 21.42
C TRP A 68 7.55 -7.04 20.99
N ARG A 69 7.18 -5.96 20.29
CA ARG A 69 5.80 -5.69 19.88
C ARG A 69 5.56 -6.24 18.49
N MET A 70 4.54 -7.09 18.37
CA MET A 70 4.12 -7.67 17.12
C MET A 70 2.68 -7.25 16.83
N SER A 71 2.46 -6.75 15.61
CA SER A 71 1.13 -6.42 15.10
C SER A 71 1.01 -6.85 13.66
N GLY A 72 -0.14 -7.38 13.25
CA GLY A 72 -0.43 -7.69 11.87
C GLY A 72 -0.50 -6.42 11.02
N ALA A 73 -0.64 -5.24 11.65
CA ALA A 73 -0.44 -3.94 10.99
C ALA A 73 0.96 -3.82 10.36
N SER A 74 1.96 -4.55 10.86
CA SER A 74 3.30 -4.62 10.27
C SER A 74 3.29 -5.08 8.81
N TRP A 75 2.37 -5.97 8.42
CA TRP A 75 2.23 -6.39 7.02
C TRP A 75 1.73 -5.26 6.14
N ILE A 76 0.82 -4.43 6.66
CA ILE A 76 0.26 -3.27 5.95
C ILE A 76 1.35 -2.20 5.79
N TYR A 77 2.03 -1.85 6.88
CA TYR A 77 3.13 -0.89 6.84
C TYR A 77 4.30 -1.37 5.97
N GLY A 78 4.65 -2.66 6.03
CA GLY A 78 5.66 -3.25 5.17
C GLY A 78 5.25 -3.18 3.69
N ALA A 79 3.98 -3.42 3.37
CA ALA A 79 3.49 -3.33 1.99
C ALA A 79 3.53 -1.89 1.48
N LEU A 80 3.15 -0.92 2.31
CA LEU A 80 3.28 0.51 1.99
C LEU A 80 4.75 0.89 1.78
N ALA A 81 5.66 0.39 2.61
CA ALA A 81 7.08 0.64 2.47
C ALA A 81 7.63 0.12 1.13
N VAL A 82 7.24 -1.10 0.76
CA VAL A 82 7.60 -1.73 -0.52
C VAL A 82 7.02 -0.98 -1.71
N VAL A 83 5.75 -0.59 -1.66
CA VAL A 83 5.10 0.21 -2.72
C VAL A 83 5.82 1.54 -2.91
N ALA A 84 6.10 2.25 -1.82
CA ALA A 84 6.77 3.54 -1.85
C ALA A 84 8.20 3.43 -2.41
N LEU A 85 8.95 2.41 -1.97
CA LEU A 85 10.30 2.14 -2.48
C LEU A 85 10.28 1.78 -3.98
N ALA A 86 9.40 0.87 -4.38
CA ALA A 86 9.25 0.46 -5.78
C ALA A 86 8.86 1.64 -6.68
N ALA A 87 7.96 2.51 -6.21
CA ALA A 87 7.60 3.74 -6.90
C ALA A 87 8.79 4.70 -7.03
N ALA A 88 9.60 4.88 -5.99
CA ALA A 88 10.80 5.70 -6.05
C ALA A 88 11.83 5.15 -7.06
N VAL A 89 12.00 3.83 -7.12
CA VAL A 89 12.86 3.15 -8.10
C VAL A 89 12.33 3.36 -9.52
N ILE A 90 11.03 3.20 -9.75
CA ILE A 90 10.43 3.42 -11.08
C ILE A 90 10.61 4.87 -11.56
N LEU A 91 10.46 5.86 -10.67
CA LEU A 91 10.70 7.27 -11.01
C LEU A 91 12.16 7.54 -11.43
N ARG A 92 13.12 6.72 -10.98
CA ARG A 92 14.53 6.77 -11.42
C ARG A 92 14.80 5.99 -12.71
N HIS A 93 13.88 5.13 -13.13
CA HIS A 93 14.00 4.30 -14.33
C HIS A 93 12.81 4.53 -15.28
N PRO A 94 12.77 5.67 -16.00
CA PRO A 94 11.65 6.02 -16.89
C PRO A 94 11.40 5.01 -18.02
N ALA A 95 12.40 4.20 -18.38
CA ALA A 95 12.27 3.09 -19.32
C ALA A 95 11.38 1.95 -18.80
N TRP A 96 11.16 1.85 -17.49
CA TRP A 96 10.29 0.86 -16.86
C TRP A 96 8.88 1.42 -16.70
N SER A 97 8.18 1.71 -17.80
CA SER A 97 6.82 2.25 -17.75
C SER A 97 5.73 1.19 -17.99
N GLY A 98 4.48 1.54 -17.70
CA GLY A 98 3.32 0.72 -18.01
C GLY A 98 3.23 -0.57 -17.20
N ARG A 99 3.05 -1.72 -17.87
CA ARG A 99 2.78 -3.01 -17.22
C ARG A 99 3.95 -3.48 -16.35
N ARG A 100 5.19 -3.21 -16.76
CA ARG A 100 6.39 -3.64 -16.02
C ARG A 100 6.49 -2.94 -14.67
N ALA A 101 6.36 -1.61 -14.64
CA ALA A 101 6.30 -0.83 -13.39
C ALA A 101 5.18 -1.31 -12.46
N LEU A 102 3.98 -1.52 -13.01
CA LEU A 102 2.85 -1.99 -12.21
C LEU A 102 3.12 -3.36 -11.58
N LEU A 103 3.72 -4.30 -12.31
CA LEU A 103 4.07 -5.61 -11.77
C LEU A 103 5.15 -5.53 -10.69
N ILE A 104 6.16 -4.68 -10.87
CA ILE A 104 7.23 -4.46 -9.86
C ILE A 104 6.66 -3.93 -8.54
N ILE A 105 5.60 -3.13 -8.58
CA ILE A 105 4.94 -2.61 -7.36
C ILE A 105 3.98 -3.66 -6.78
N VAL A 106 3.07 -4.19 -7.62
CA VAL A 106 1.92 -4.97 -7.16
C VAL A 106 2.34 -6.37 -6.69
N ILE A 107 3.29 -7.03 -7.36
CA ILE A 107 3.68 -8.39 -6.98
C ILE A 107 4.29 -8.41 -5.57
N PRO A 108 5.34 -7.64 -5.25
CA PRO A 108 5.97 -7.72 -3.94
C PRO A 108 5.04 -7.26 -2.81
N ALA A 109 4.28 -6.18 -3.02
CA ALA A 109 3.32 -5.69 -2.04
C ALA A 109 2.16 -6.67 -1.82
N GLY A 110 1.63 -7.26 -2.90
CA GLY A 110 0.56 -8.24 -2.83
C GLY A 110 0.99 -9.54 -2.15
N VAL A 111 2.19 -10.02 -2.46
CA VAL A 111 2.80 -11.17 -1.78
C VAL A 111 2.88 -10.92 -0.28
N LEU A 112 3.34 -9.74 0.14
CA LEU A 112 3.47 -9.40 1.55
C LEU A 112 2.10 -9.30 2.25
N LEU A 113 1.11 -8.67 1.61
CA LEU A 113 -0.24 -8.52 2.17
C LEU A 113 -1.04 -9.83 2.22
N VAL A 114 -0.72 -10.81 1.40
CA VAL A 114 -1.41 -12.10 1.41
C VAL A 114 -0.66 -13.11 2.27
N LEU A 115 0.62 -13.35 1.98
CA LEU A 115 1.40 -14.37 2.67
C LEU A 115 1.66 -14.00 4.13
N GLY A 116 1.90 -12.73 4.45
CA GLY A 116 2.16 -12.29 5.82
C GLY A 116 1.01 -12.62 6.77
N PRO A 117 -0.20 -12.06 6.55
CA PRO A 117 -1.38 -12.38 7.34
C PRO A 117 -1.78 -13.86 7.29
N ALA A 118 -1.63 -14.53 6.15
CA ALA A 118 -1.94 -15.95 6.03
C ALA A 118 -1.00 -16.83 6.87
N LEU A 119 0.30 -16.53 6.87
CA LEU A 119 1.28 -17.24 7.69
C LEU A 119 1.06 -16.95 9.17
N GLN A 120 0.80 -15.69 9.54
CA GLN A 120 0.47 -15.33 10.92
C GLN A 120 -0.77 -16.09 11.42
N TRP A 121 -1.80 -16.20 10.58
CA TRP A 121 -2.99 -16.99 10.88
C TRP A 121 -2.70 -18.49 10.96
N ALA A 122 -1.95 -19.04 10.00
CA ALA A 122 -1.59 -20.47 9.96
C ALA A 122 -0.75 -20.91 11.16
N LEU A 123 0.09 -20.01 11.68
CA LEU A 123 0.87 -20.21 12.91
C LEU A 123 0.04 -20.00 14.19
N GLY A 124 -1.25 -19.68 14.08
CA GLY A 124 -2.13 -19.42 15.22
C GLY A 124 -1.75 -18.17 16.02
N LEU A 125 -0.96 -17.26 15.44
CA LEU A 125 -0.51 -16.07 16.13
C LEU A 125 -1.66 -15.04 16.23
N PRO A 126 -1.82 -14.36 17.38
CA PRO A 126 -2.81 -13.29 17.52
C PRO A 126 -2.48 -12.14 16.56
N TRP A 127 -3.48 -11.31 16.23
CA TRP A 127 -3.25 -10.19 15.31
C TRP A 127 -2.24 -9.21 15.90
N SER A 128 -2.36 -8.91 17.18
CA SER A 128 -1.31 -8.22 17.93
C SER A 128 -1.11 -8.88 19.28
N ASN A 129 0.11 -8.82 19.81
CA ASN A 129 0.43 -9.34 21.14
C ASN A 129 0.21 -8.33 22.27
N TYR A 130 -0.10 -7.06 21.95
CA TYR A 130 -0.38 -6.01 22.92
C TYR A 130 -1.85 -5.59 22.98
N GLY A 131 -2.63 -5.76 21.91
CA GLY A 131 -4.06 -5.41 21.86
C GLY A 131 -4.99 -6.58 21.54
N SER A 132 -6.26 -6.44 21.92
CA SER A 132 -7.31 -7.45 21.69
C SER A 132 -7.86 -7.39 20.26
N GLY A 133 -7.19 -8.04 19.31
CA GLY A 133 -7.62 -8.14 17.90
C GLY A 133 -7.60 -9.57 17.38
N SER A 134 -8.68 -10.00 16.71
CA SER A 134 -8.75 -11.33 16.10
C SER A 134 -7.95 -11.37 14.78
N ALA A 135 -6.95 -12.24 14.70
CA ALA A 135 -6.14 -12.45 13.49
C ALA A 135 -6.99 -12.93 12.31
N GLY A 136 -7.98 -13.79 12.57
CA GLY A 136 -8.83 -14.37 11.52
C GLY A 136 -9.69 -13.34 10.79
N GLY A 137 -10.35 -12.42 11.52
CA GLY A 137 -11.23 -11.42 10.91
C GLY A 137 -10.45 -10.43 10.03
N THR A 138 -9.26 -10.02 10.48
CA THR A 138 -8.42 -9.06 9.74
C THR A 138 -7.71 -9.73 8.56
N ALA A 139 -7.23 -10.96 8.70
CA ALA A 139 -6.65 -11.73 7.59
C ALA A 139 -7.67 -11.94 6.44
N ILE A 140 -8.92 -12.28 6.78
CA ILE A 140 -10.01 -12.40 5.79
C ILE A 140 -10.31 -11.03 5.14
N GLY A 141 -10.37 -9.96 5.94
CA GLY A 141 -10.60 -8.61 5.41
C GLY A 141 -9.53 -8.17 4.41
N ILE A 142 -8.25 -8.43 4.71
CA ILE A 142 -7.13 -8.14 3.81
C ILE A 142 -7.23 -9.01 2.56
N LEU A 143 -7.46 -10.32 2.70
CA LEU A 143 -7.61 -11.23 1.57
C LEU A 143 -8.72 -10.76 0.61
N VAL A 144 -9.91 -10.46 1.14
CA VAL A 144 -11.05 -9.96 0.36
C VAL A 144 -10.70 -8.65 -0.32
N THR A 145 -10.05 -7.72 0.38
CA THR A 145 -9.67 -6.41 -0.19
C THR A 145 -8.65 -6.56 -1.32
N VAL A 146 -7.64 -7.41 -1.15
CA VAL A 146 -6.61 -7.68 -2.17
C VAL A 146 -7.23 -8.36 -3.39
N VAL A 147 -8.08 -9.37 -3.17
CA VAL A 147 -8.77 -10.09 -4.25
C VAL A 147 -9.72 -9.15 -5.01
N CYS A 148 -10.56 -8.39 -4.32
CA CYS A 148 -11.44 -7.40 -4.97
C CYS A 148 -10.63 -6.35 -5.74
N GLY A 149 -9.53 -5.85 -5.18
CA GLY A 149 -8.63 -4.89 -5.82
C GLY A 149 -7.97 -5.43 -7.09
N ALA A 150 -7.51 -6.69 -7.05
CA ALA A 150 -6.95 -7.39 -8.22
C ALA A 150 -8.00 -7.60 -9.32
N VAL A 151 -9.23 -7.99 -8.94
CA VAL A 151 -10.35 -8.15 -9.88
C VAL A 151 -10.71 -6.82 -10.53
N LEU A 152 -10.85 -5.74 -9.74
CA LEU A 152 -11.14 -4.39 -10.24
C LEU A 152 -10.06 -3.87 -11.18
N THR A 153 -8.78 -4.07 -10.85
CA THR A 153 -7.68 -3.66 -11.74
C THR A 153 -7.65 -4.48 -13.02
N GLY A 154 -7.88 -5.80 -12.95
CA GLY A 154 -8.05 -6.66 -14.12
C GLY A 154 -9.20 -6.20 -15.02
N PHE A 155 -10.35 -5.86 -14.43
CA PHE A 155 -11.52 -5.38 -15.15
C PHE A 155 -11.28 -4.02 -15.83
N ARG A 156 -10.64 -3.07 -15.12
CA ARG A 156 -10.26 -1.77 -15.69
C ARG A 156 -9.24 -1.92 -16.82
N GLN A 157 -8.29 -2.85 -16.71
CA GLN A 157 -7.35 -3.13 -17.81
C GLN A 157 -8.05 -3.75 -19.02
N ALA A 158 -9.00 -4.66 -18.79
CA ALA A 158 -9.80 -5.26 -19.87
C ALA A 158 -10.66 -4.21 -20.59
N LEU A 159 -11.30 -3.30 -19.85
CA LEU A 159 -12.07 -2.19 -20.43
C LEU A 159 -11.18 -1.22 -21.23
N ARG A 160 -10.00 -0.85 -20.71
CA ARG A 160 -9.04 0.00 -21.44
C ARG A 160 -8.52 -0.67 -22.72
N ARG A 161 -8.30 -1.99 -22.69
CA ARG A 161 -7.92 -2.75 -23.90
C ARG A 161 -9.06 -2.79 -24.92
N ARG A 162 -10.31 -2.93 -24.48
CA ARG A 162 -11.48 -2.87 -25.38
C ARG A 162 -11.66 -1.48 -26.00
N ALA A 163 -11.52 -0.41 -25.22
CA ALA A 163 -11.62 0.96 -25.72
C ALA A 163 -10.56 1.25 -26.82
N ARG A 164 -9.29 0.89 -26.58
CA ARG A 164 -8.22 1.04 -27.58
C ARG A 164 -8.42 0.18 -28.83
N ARG A 165 -9.07 -0.99 -28.70
CA ARG A 165 -9.36 -1.88 -29.83
C ARG A 165 -10.50 -1.34 -30.69
N ASN A 166 -11.46 -0.63 -30.08
CA ASN A 166 -12.55 0.03 -30.79
C ASN A 166 -12.10 1.33 -31.49
N GLU A 167 -11.16 2.09 -30.92
CA GLU A 167 -10.53 3.24 -31.60
C GLU A 167 -9.65 2.82 -32.79
N ALA A 168 -9.06 1.61 -32.76
CA ALA A 168 -8.22 1.08 -33.83
C ALA A 168 -9.01 0.40 -34.97
N ALA A 169 -10.34 0.33 -34.89
CA ALA A 169 -11.19 -0.14 -35.98
C ALA A 169 -11.70 1.07 -36.76
N PRO A 170 -11.11 1.44 -37.92
CA PRO A 170 -11.71 2.45 -38.78
C PRO A 170 -13.07 1.91 -39.26
N ALA A 171 -14.10 2.75 -39.14
CA ALA A 171 -15.41 2.50 -39.72
C ALA A 171 -15.25 2.16 -41.21
N ARG A 172 -15.76 0.98 -41.59
CA ARG A 172 -16.00 0.63 -42.99
C ARG A 172 -17.34 1.19 -43.43
#